data_AF-A0A928E1F0-F1
#
_entry.id   AF-A0A928E1F0-F1
#
_cell.length_a   1.000
_cell.length_b   1.000
_cell.length_c   1.000
_cell.angle_alpha   90.00
_cell.angle_beta   90.00
_cell.angle_gamma   90.00
#
_symmetry.space_group_name_H-M   'P 1'
#
loop_
_entity.id
_entity.type
_entity.pdbx_description
1 polymer ?
#
loop_
_entity_poly.entity_id
_entity_poly.type
_entity_poly.pdbx_seq_one_letter_code
_entity_poly.pdbx_strand_id
1 'polypeptide(L)'
;MINGPADGLRFRTLKALPLRETELKDPVVAIAGTEIILKGTIPSGCYAEIVPETDKILVKDPVGNVVGELSPSLPIPELADGESEVKISFSQEAPRTRWTIGVYGK
;
A
#
# COMPACT_ATOMS: atom_id res chain seq x y z
N MET A 1 23.97 8.40 20.00
CA MET A 1 24.62 9.68 20.36
C MET A 1 26.01 9.64 19.75
N ILE A 2 26.29 10.45 18.73
CA ILE A 2 27.62 10.49 18.10
C ILE A 2 28.45 11.49 18.90
N ASN A 3 29.60 11.06 19.42
CA ASN A 3 30.52 11.90 20.18
C ASN A 3 31.87 11.93 19.45
N GLY A 4 32.25 13.11 18.93
CA GLY A 4 33.50 13.35 18.20
C GLY A 4 33.58 14.80 17.70
N PRO A 5 34.78 15.32 17.39
CA PRO A 5 34.96 16.69 16.90
C PRO A 5 34.17 16.91 15.60
N ALA A 6 33.46 18.05 15.50
CA ALA A 6 32.54 18.36 14.39
C ALA A 6 33.23 18.74 13.08
N ASP A 7 34.56 18.72 13.08
CA ASP A 7 35.41 19.24 12.03
C ASP A 7 35.39 18.27 10.83
N GLY A 8 34.70 18.67 9.75
CA GLY A 8 34.63 17.89 8.50
C GLY A 8 33.30 17.18 8.23
N LEU A 9 32.28 17.34 9.08
CA LEU A 9 30.91 16.89 8.80
C LEU A 9 30.28 17.69 7.67
N ARG A 10 30.34 17.16 6.44
CA ARG A 10 29.66 17.73 5.27
C ARG A 10 28.28 17.10 5.13
N PHE A 11 27.26 17.75 5.69
CA PHE A 11 25.87 17.43 5.38
C PHE A 11 25.55 17.94 3.97
N ARG A 12 25.44 17.03 3.00
CA ARG A 12 24.79 17.38 1.73
C ARG A 12 23.30 17.41 2.00
N THR A 13 22.69 18.58 1.89
CA THR A 13 21.23 18.70 1.91
C THR A 13 20.69 17.91 0.72
N LEU A 14 20.11 16.75 1.00
CA LEU A 14 19.24 16.09 0.02
C LEU A 14 18.08 17.06 -0.20
N LYS A 15 17.98 17.66 -1.39
CA LYS A 15 16.74 18.30 -1.82
C LYS A 15 15.70 17.20 -1.87
N ALA A 16 14.90 17.08 -0.83
CA ALA A 16 13.65 16.33 -0.89
C ALA A 16 12.83 16.98 -2.00
N LEU A 17 12.64 16.26 -3.10
CA LEU A 17 11.69 16.68 -4.12
C LEU A 17 10.32 16.78 -3.44
N PRO A 18 9.47 17.77 -3.80
CA PRO A 18 8.11 17.82 -3.27
C PRO A 18 7.46 16.46 -3.50
N LEU A 19 6.90 15.88 -2.45
CA LEU A 19 6.02 14.73 -2.61
C LEU A 19 4.90 15.18 -3.55
N ARG A 20 4.91 14.65 -4.77
CA ARG A 20 3.70 14.72 -5.59
C ARG A 20 2.73 13.77 -4.92
N GLU A 21 1.66 14.33 -4.40
CA GLU A 21 0.52 13.53 -3.98
C GLU A 21 0.04 12.76 -5.21
N THR A 22 0.17 11.45 -5.14
CA THR A 22 -0.33 10.52 -6.16
C THR A 22 -1.35 9.61 -5.51
N GLU A 23 -2.30 9.14 -6.30
CA GLU A 23 -3.33 8.21 -5.84
C GLU A 23 -3.25 6.95 -6.70
N LEU A 24 -3.36 5.80 -6.05
CA LEU A 24 -3.59 4.54 -6.74
C LEU A 24 -5.09 4.34 -6.85
N LYS A 25 -5.61 4.41 -8.07
CA LYS A 25 -7.04 4.30 -8.36
C LYS A 25 -7.40 2.91 -8.86
N ASP A 26 -8.46 2.35 -8.30
CA ASP A 26 -9.06 1.07 -8.68
C ASP A 26 -8.02 -0.04 -8.91
N PRO A 27 -7.09 -0.30 -7.96
CA PRO A 27 -6.03 -1.28 -8.17
C PRO A 27 -6.60 -2.68 -8.37
N VAL A 28 -5.94 -3.45 -9.25
CA VAL A 28 -6.29 -4.84 -9.50
C VAL A 28 -5.33 -5.73 -8.73
N VAL A 29 -5.90 -6.58 -7.88
CA VAL A 29 -5.17 -7.57 -7.09
C VAL A 29 -5.61 -8.98 -7.51
N ALA A 30 -4.65 -9.85 -7.79
CA ALA A 30 -4.89 -11.26 -7.99
C ALA A 30 -4.60 -11.98 -6.67
N ILE A 31 -5.63 -12.56 -6.05
CA ILE A 31 -5.54 -13.34 -4.81
C ILE A 31 -5.92 -14.79 -5.16
N ALA A 32 -5.03 -15.75 -4.88
CA ALA A 32 -5.25 -17.16 -5.21
C ALA A 32 -5.66 -17.39 -6.70
N GLY A 33 -5.09 -16.61 -7.62
CA GLY A 33 -5.39 -16.67 -9.05
C GLY A 33 -6.68 -15.96 -9.49
N THR A 34 -7.44 -15.36 -8.56
CA THR A 34 -8.64 -14.57 -8.88
C THR A 34 -8.31 -13.10 -8.91
N GLU A 35 -8.53 -12.43 -10.04
CA GLU A 35 -8.37 -10.98 -10.17
C GLU A 35 -9.58 -10.23 -9.62
N ILE A 36 -9.31 -9.25 -8.75
CA ILE A 36 -10.31 -8.45 -8.06
C ILE A 36 -9.91 -6.99 -8.21
N ILE A 37 -10.87 -6.16 -8.62
CA ILE A 37 -10.70 -4.72 -8.67
C ILE A 37 -11.12 -4.15 -7.32
N LEU A 38 -10.22 -3.45 -6.63
CA LEU A 38 -10.53 -2.75 -5.40
C LEU A 38 -11.01 -1.34 -5.73
N LYS A 39 -12.33 -1.15 -5.87
CA LYS A 39 -12.90 0.14 -6.27
C LYS A 39 -12.65 1.21 -5.21
N GLY A 40 -12.05 2.33 -5.63
CA GLY A 40 -11.71 3.45 -4.77
C GLY A 40 -10.29 3.96 -5.03
N THR A 41 -9.74 4.71 -4.06
CA THR A 41 -8.42 5.32 -4.16
C THR A 41 -7.58 5.07 -2.91
N ILE A 42 -6.29 4.84 -3.12
CA ILE A 42 -5.29 4.77 -2.05
C ILE A 42 -4.34 5.96 -2.22
N PRO A 43 -4.35 6.94 -1.32
CA PRO A 43 -3.43 8.07 -1.37
C PRO A 43 -1.97 7.63 -1.14
N SER A 44 -1.03 8.43 -1.64
CA SER A 44 0.40 8.21 -1.39
C SER A 44 0.71 8.11 0.10
N GLY A 45 1.50 7.11 0.48
CA GLY A 45 1.86 6.86 1.88
C GLY A 45 0.79 6.12 2.68
N CYS A 46 -0.38 5.83 2.11
CA CYS A 46 -1.39 5.00 2.75
C CYS A 46 -1.26 3.53 2.32
N TYR A 47 -1.91 2.63 3.07
CA TYR A 47 -2.04 1.21 2.74
C TYR A 47 -3.48 0.75 2.84
N ALA A 48 -3.83 -0.35 2.16
CA ALA A 48 -5.14 -0.98 2.28
C ALA A 48 -5.04 -2.27 3.09
N GLU A 49 -6.02 -2.52 3.95
CA GLU A 49 -6.08 -3.69 4.84
C GLU A 49 -7.45 -4.35 4.71
N ILE A 50 -7.46 -5.66 4.46
CA ILE A 50 -8.68 -6.47 4.41
C ILE A 50 -9.07 -6.80 5.85
N VAL A 51 -10.33 -6.51 6.22
CA VAL A 51 -10.90 -6.87 7.52
C VAL A 51 -11.66 -8.20 7.37
N PRO A 52 -11.13 -9.33 7.89
CA PRO A 52 -11.63 -10.67 7.60
C PRO A 52 -13.11 -10.91 7.95
N GLU A 53 -13.67 -10.10 8.85
CA GLU A 53 -15.02 -10.29 9.39
C GLU A 53 -16.10 -9.44 8.68
N THR A 54 -15.70 -8.50 7.81
CA THR A 54 -16.63 -7.49 7.29
C THR A 54 -16.62 -7.35 5.78
N ASP A 55 -15.76 -8.12 5.07
CA ASP A 55 -15.46 -7.97 3.63
C ASP A 55 -15.05 -6.53 3.23
N LYS A 56 -14.77 -5.68 4.23
CA LYS A 56 -14.33 -4.31 4.03
C LYS A 56 -12.84 -4.27 3.85
N ILE A 57 -12.41 -3.36 2.97
CA ILE A 57 -11.02 -3.04 2.77
C ILE A 57 -10.83 -1.61 3.25
N LEU A 58 -10.13 -1.42 4.36
CA LEU A 58 -9.91 -0.11 4.94
C LEU A 58 -8.61 0.48 4.41
N VAL A 59 -8.66 1.74 3.97
CA VAL A 59 -7.46 2.51 3.64
C VAL A 59 -6.99 3.20 4.91
N LYS A 60 -5.74 2.98 5.29
CA LYS A 60 -5.13 3.50 6.50
C LYS A 60 -3.88 4.33 6.21
N ASP A 61 -3.67 5.36 7.02
CA ASP A 61 -2.42 6.13 7.03
C ASP A 61 -1.25 5.33 7.66
N PRO A 62 0.01 5.80 7.60
CA PRO A 62 1.15 5.10 8.21
C PRO A 62 1.06 4.84 9.71
N VAL A 63 0.15 5.51 10.42
CA VAL A 63 -0.05 5.42 11.87
C VAL A 63 -1.22 4.48 12.21
N GLY A 64 -1.95 3.99 11.19
CA GLY A 64 -3.05 3.05 11.32
C GLY A 64 -4.44 3.70 11.41
N ASN A 65 -4.56 5.01 11.21
CA ASN A 65 -5.87 5.67 11.20
C ASN A 65 -6.59 5.39 9.88
N VAL A 66 -7.89 5.11 9.95
CA VAL A 66 -8.72 4.91 8.75
C VAL A 66 -8.93 6.26 8.05
N VAL A 67 -8.56 6.31 6.78
CA VAL A 67 -8.70 7.49 5.91
C VAL A 67 -9.61 7.23 4.70
N GLY A 68 -10.05 5.98 4.51
CA GLY A 68 -10.99 5.61 3.45
C GLY A 68 -11.38 4.14 3.49
N GLU A 69 -12.21 3.73 2.53
CA GLU A 69 -12.62 2.35 2.30
C GLU A 69 -12.54 2.03 0.79
N LEU A 70 -12.21 0.80 0.45
CA LEU A 70 -12.30 0.24 -0.90
C LEU A 70 -13.40 -0.83 -0.93
N SER A 71 -14.06 -0.95 -2.08
CA SER A 71 -15.06 -1.99 -2.33
C SER A 71 -14.55 -2.98 -3.36
N PRO A 72 -14.39 -4.28 -3.03
CA PRO A 72 -13.94 -5.25 -4.01
C PRO A 72 -15.04 -5.50 -5.05
N SER A 73 -14.65 -5.69 -6.32
CA SER A 73 -15.59 -5.97 -7.41
C SER A 73 -16.21 -7.37 -7.35
N LEU A 74 -15.57 -8.28 -6.63
CA LEU A 74 -15.95 -9.67 -6.40
C LEU A 74 -15.69 -10.00 -4.93
N PRO A 75 -16.34 -11.01 -4.35
CA PRO A 75 -15.98 -11.51 -3.02
C PRO A 75 -14.49 -11.83 -2.93
N ILE A 76 -13.87 -11.49 -1.79
CA ILE A 76 -12.46 -11.81 -1.54
C ILE A 76 -12.37 -13.32 -1.33
N PRO A 77 -11.54 -14.05 -2.11
CA PRO A 77 -11.37 -15.48 -1.94
C PRO A 77 -10.72 -15.76 -0.57
N GLU A 78 -11.08 -16.90 -0.01
CA GLU A 78 -10.53 -17.35 1.27
C GLU A 78 -9.01 -17.52 1.13
N LEU A 79 -8.27 -16.90 2.06
CA LEU A 79 -6.82 -17.01 2.11
C LEU A 79 -6.47 -18.34 2.78
N ALA A 80 -5.58 -19.12 2.16
CA ALA A 80 -5.07 -20.33 2.78
C ALA A 80 -4.17 -19.98 3.98
N ASP A 81 -4.15 -20.84 4.99
CA ASP A 81 -3.25 -20.72 6.13
C ASP A 81 -1.79 -20.62 5.65
N GLY A 82 -1.06 -19.64 6.19
CA GLY A 82 0.32 -19.35 5.80
C GLY A 82 0.44 -18.22 4.77
N GLU A 83 1.25 -18.42 3.73
CA GLU A 83 1.54 -17.39 2.72
C GLU A 83 0.69 -17.61 1.47
N SER A 84 -0.06 -16.59 1.06
CA SER A 84 -0.79 -16.57 -0.21
C SER A 84 -0.08 -15.66 -1.21
N GLU A 85 0.15 -16.14 -2.43
CA GLU A 85 0.71 -15.32 -3.51
C GLU A 85 -0.31 -14.24 -3.92
N VAL A 86 0.13 -12.99 -3.92
CA VAL A 86 -0.66 -11.84 -4.37
C VAL A 86 0.08 -11.14 -5.51
N LYS A 87 -0.58 -11.02 -6.66
CA LYS A 87 -0.06 -10.25 -7.81
C LYS A 87 -0.86 -8.97 -7.96
N ILE A 88 -0.20 -7.92 -8.41
CA ILE A 88 -0.82 -6.61 -8.62
C ILE A 88 -0.64 -6.25 -10.08
N SER A 89 -1.72 -5.83 -10.70
CA SER A 89 -1.71 -5.23 -12.02
C SER A 89 -2.35 -3.84 -11.96
N PHE A 90 -1.87 -2.96 -12.83
CA PHE A 90 -2.32 -1.57 -12.89
C PHE A 90 -2.98 -1.35 -14.25
N SER A 91 -4.18 -0.76 -14.26
CA SER A 91 -4.94 -0.50 -15.50
C SER A 91 -4.41 0.71 -16.27
N GLN A 92 -3.53 1.52 -15.65
CA GLN A 92 -2.87 2.67 -16.26
C GLN A 92 -1.35 2.54 -16.14
N GLU A 93 -0.63 3.35 -16.95
CA GLU A 93 0.83 3.41 -17.03
C GLU A 93 1.47 3.28 -15.64
N ALA A 94 2.44 2.36 -15.50
CA ALA A 94 2.93 1.92 -14.21
C ALA A 94 3.33 3.12 -13.34
N PRO A 95 2.75 3.25 -12.12
CA PRO A 95 3.05 4.39 -11.27
C PRO A 95 4.56 4.47 -11.00
N ARG A 96 5.13 5.67 -11.03
CA ARG A 96 6.56 5.91 -10.69
C ARG A 96 6.87 5.71 -9.20
N THR A 97 5.98 5.02 -8.48
CA THR A 97 6.02 4.76 -7.05
C THR A 97 6.02 3.26 -6.82
N ARG A 98 6.87 2.82 -5.90
CA ARG A 98 6.91 1.44 -5.44
C ARG A 98 5.77 1.23 -4.45
N TRP A 99 4.91 0.26 -4.72
CA TRP A 99 3.83 -0.15 -3.84
C TRP A 99 4.18 -1.50 -3.21
N THR A 100 3.97 -1.63 -1.91
CA THR A 100 4.13 -2.89 -1.17
C THR A 100 2.77 -3.27 -0.60
N ILE A 101 2.29 -4.47 -0.94
CA ILE A 101 1.10 -5.04 -0.30
C ILE A 101 1.57 -6.11 0.68
N GLY A 102 1.16 -5.98 1.94
CA GLY A 102 1.27 -7.04 2.94
C GLY A 102 -0.11 -7.65 3.14
N VAL A 103 -0.23 -8.95 2.89
CA VAL A 103 -1.41 -9.72 3.30
C VAL A 103 -1.02 -10.47 4.56
N TYR A 104 -1.71 -10.19 5.66
CA TYR A 104 -1.50 -10.85 6.93
C TYR A 104 -2.70 -11.76 7.20
N GLY A 105 -2.50 -13.07 7.07
CA GLY A 105 -3.42 -14.08 7.59
C GLY A 105 -3.31 -14.16 9.12
N LYS A 106 -4.35 -14.68 9.77
CA LYS A 106 -4.28 -15.07 11.19
C LYS A 106 -3.44 -16.33 11.37
#